data_AF-A0A2V9KRD7-F1
#
_entry.id   AF-A0A2V9KRD7-F1
#
_cell.length_a   1.000
_cell.length_b   1.000
_cell.length_c   1.000
_cell.angle_alpha   90.00
_cell.angle_beta   90.00
_cell.angle_gamma   90.00
#
_symmetry.space_group_name_H-M   'P 1'
#
loop_
_entity.id
_entity.type
_entity.pdbx_description
1 polymer ?
#
loop_
_entity_poly.entity_id
_entity_poly.type
_entity_poly.pdbx_seq_one_letter_code
_entity_poly.pdbx_strand_id
1 'polypeptide(L)'
;MERKETPTADNPGTDKEEAPKAKRTRSPGSMSMIEPRFRNIYKQFYKESYFTPTTLDLKTKELIAIGASLVAKCEGCLEGHIKKAVELGLTKQEISDALVIAIGIAAAGVVDMSDRAAIKLDLHHFEE
;
A
#
# COMPACT_ATOMS: atom_id res chain seq x y z
N MET A 1 -22.83 -43.49 -45.85
CA MET A 1 -23.25 -43.48 -44.44
C MET A 1 -24.34 -42.44 -44.29
N GLU A 2 -25.52 -42.91 -43.91
CA GLU A 2 -26.73 -42.17 -43.54
C GLU A 2 -26.41 -41.12 -42.45
N ARG A 3 -27.14 -40.02 -42.21
CA ARG A 3 -28.60 -39.76 -42.06
C ARG A 3 -28.82 -38.24 -42.30
N LYS A 4 -29.85 -37.78 -43.03
CA LYS A 4 -31.23 -37.42 -42.55
C LYS A 4 -31.21 -36.61 -41.23
N GLU A 5 -31.93 -35.50 -41.01
CA GLU A 5 -33.09 -34.85 -41.65
C GLU A 5 -33.30 -33.47 -40.97
N THR A 6 -33.53 -32.40 -41.76
CA THR A 6 -34.54 -31.30 -41.61
C THR A 6 -34.78 -30.58 -40.24
N PRO A 7 -35.81 -29.69 -40.09
CA PRO A 7 -35.70 -28.23 -40.18
C PRO A 7 -36.09 -27.44 -38.90
N THR A 8 -35.78 -26.13 -38.92
CA THR A 8 -36.28 -24.97 -38.12
C THR A 8 -37.16 -25.19 -36.88
N ALA A 9 -36.78 -24.53 -35.78
CA ALA A 9 -37.74 -24.00 -34.80
C ALA A 9 -37.28 -22.61 -34.31
N ASP A 10 -38.07 -21.59 -34.65
CA ASP A 10 -38.19 -20.36 -33.87
C ASP A 10 -38.53 -20.73 -32.42
N ASN A 11 -37.89 -20.08 -31.45
CA ASN A 11 -38.47 -19.95 -30.12
C ASN A 11 -37.94 -18.67 -29.44
N PRO A 12 -38.74 -18.09 -28.52
CA PRO A 12 -39.09 -16.69 -28.53
C PRO A 12 -38.32 -15.99 -27.40
N GLY A 13 -38.53 -14.68 -27.28
CA GLY A 13 -38.00 -13.87 -26.19
C GLY A 13 -38.18 -14.55 -24.84
N THR A 14 -37.06 -14.75 -24.15
CA THR A 14 -37.06 -14.90 -22.71
C THR A 14 -36.53 -13.59 -22.17
N ASP A 15 -37.45 -12.80 -21.63
CA ASP A 15 -37.14 -11.64 -20.81
C ASP A 15 -36.25 -12.13 -19.66
N LYS A 16 -34.93 -11.96 -19.83
CA LYS A 16 -33.99 -12.13 -18.74
C LYS A 16 -34.23 -10.95 -17.81
N GLU A 17 -35.03 -11.21 -16.79
CA GLU A 17 -35.17 -10.35 -15.62
C GLU A 17 -33.75 -10.02 -15.11
N GLU A 18 -33.27 -8.82 -15.45
CA GLU A 18 -31.96 -8.32 -15.04
C GLU A 18 -31.94 -8.31 -13.51
N ALA A 19 -31.11 -9.16 -12.91
CA ALA A 19 -30.86 -9.13 -11.48
C ALA A 19 -30.52 -7.69 -11.04
N PRO A 20 -31.11 -7.17 -9.95
CA PRO A 20 -30.95 -5.78 -9.58
C PRO A 20 -29.47 -5.46 -9.35
N LYS A 21 -28.93 -4.56 -10.18
CA LYS A 21 -27.54 -4.07 -10.11
C LYS A 21 -27.29 -3.60 -8.68
N ALA A 22 -26.48 -4.35 -7.93
CA ALA A 22 -26.11 -4.02 -6.56
C ALA A 22 -25.63 -2.56 -6.52
N LYS A 23 -26.30 -1.73 -5.72
CA LYS A 23 -25.95 -0.31 -5.57
C LYS A 23 -24.48 -0.25 -5.16
N ARG A 24 -23.59 0.19 -6.05
CA ARG A 24 -22.18 0.45 -5.73
C ARG A 24 -22.16 1.46 -4.59
N THR A 25 -21.90 0.99 -3.38
CA THR A 25 -21.62 1.88 -2.25
C THR A 25 -20.30 2.56 -2.56
N ARG A 26 -20.33 3.88 -2.82
CA ARG A 26 -19.09 4.63 -3.05
C ARG A 26 -18.32 4.62 -1.74
N SER A 27 -17.08 4.14 -1.77
CA SER A 27 -16.18 4.30 -0.63
C SER A 27 -16.01 5.80 -0.36
N PRO A 28 -16.06 6.24 0.91
CA PRO A 28 -15.78 7.62 1.24
C PRO A 28 -14.40 8.04 0.73
N GLY A 29 -14.27 9.30 0.30
CA GLY A 29 -12.99 9.82 -0.19
C GLY A 29 -11.92 9.88 0.91
N SER A 30 -10.65 9.94 0.50
CA SER A 30 -9.53 10.10 1.44
C SER A 30 -9.75 11.30 2.37
N MET A 31 -9.43 11.09 3.66
CA MET A 31 -9.59 12.09 4.74
C MET A 31 -11.03 12.57 4.99
N SER A 32 -12.07 11.89 4.49
CA SER A 32 -13.47 12.36 4.62
C SER A 32 -13.93 12.58 6.06
N MET A 33 -13.37 11.82 7.01
CA MET A 33 -13.70 11.88 8.44
C MET A 33 -12.90 12.92 9.23
N ILE A 34 -11.95 13.61 8.60
CA ILE A 34 -11.17 14.67 9.25
C ILE A 34 -11.90 16.00 9.06
N GLU A 35 -12.18 16.72 10.15
CA GLU A 35 -12.81 18.04 10.10
C GLU A 35 -11.99 19.00 9.19
N PRO A 36 -12.65 19.86 8.39
CA PRO A 36 -11.98 20.65 7.36
C PRO A 36 -10.78 21.47 7.83
N ARG A 37 -10.83 22.13 9.00
CA ARG A 37 -9.70 22.90 9.53
C ARG A 37 -8.47 22.01 9.75
N PHE A 38 -8.63 20.86 10.42
CA PHE A 38 -7.51 19.92 10.63
C PHE A 38 -7.01 19.31 9.33
N ARG A 39 -7.92 18.96 8.41
CA ARG A 39 -7.55 18.43 7.09
C ARG A 39 -6.69 19.42 6.30
N ASN A 40 -7.03 20.70 6.35
CA ASN A 40 -6.29 21.75 5.65
C ASN A 40 -4.89 21.96 6.24
N ILE A 41 -4.76 21.93 7.57
CA ILE A 41 -3.46 21.98 8.26
C ILE A 41 -2.60 20.78 7.85
N TYR A 42 -3.16 19.57 7.89
CA TYR A 42 -2.43 18.37 7.46
C TYR A 42 -1.98 18.45 6.00
N LYS A 43 -2.84 18.92 5.10
CA LYS A 43 -2.48 19.13 3.68
C LYS A 43 -1.36 20.15 3.50
N GLN A 44 -1.39 21.25 4.27
CA GLN A 44 -0.31 22.24 4.25
C GLN A 44 1.00 21.64 4.75
N PHE A 45 0.97 20.92 5.88
CA PHE A 45 2.14 20.21 6.40
C PHE A 45 2.69 19.21 5.37
N TYR A 46 1.83 18.41 4.75
CA TYR A 46 2.24 17.46 3.72
C TYR A 46 2.85 18.18 2.51
N LYS A 47 2.27 19.30 2.09
CA LYS A 47 2.81 20.09 0.99
C LYS A 47 4.22 20.62 1.31
N GLU A 48 4.40 21.19 2.48
CA GLU A 48 5.68 21.77 2.90
C GLU A 48 6.75 20.71 3.15
N SER A 49 6.41 19.60 3.81
CA SER A 49 7.37 18.52 4.05
C SER A 49 7.82 17.84 2.75
N TYR A 50 6.91 17.70 1.79
CA TYR A 50 7.15 16.90 0.60
C TYR A 50 7.62 17.70 -0.62
N PHE A 51 6.86 18.72 -1.01
CA PHE A 51 7.06 19.43 -2.28
C PHE A 51 7.93 20.68 -2.16
N THR A 52 8.14 21.21 -0.95
CA THR A 52 9.06 22.33 -0.77
C THR A 52 10.50 21.84 -0.94
N PRO A 53 11.34 22.57 -1.70
CA PRO A 53 12.75 22.24 -1.84
C PRO A 53 13.45 22.15 -0.48
N THR A 54 14.20 21.08 -0.30
CA THR A 54 15.05 20.84 0.88
C THR A 54 16.45 20.46 0.41
N THR A 55 17.35 20.18 1.36
CA THR A 55 18.67 19.61 1.05
C THR A 55 18.60 18.23 0.38
N LEU A 56 17.52 17.48 0.58
CA LEU A 56 17.28 16.20 -0.09
C LEU A 56 16.51 16.38 -1.40
N ASP A 57 16.95 15.67 -2.43
CA ASP A 57 16.23 15.56 -3.70
C ASP A 57 14.98 14.68 -3.59
N LEU A 58 14.10 14.77 -4.59
CA LEU A 58 12.83 14.02 -4.57
C LEU A 58 13.05 12.51 -4.60
N LYS A 59 14.08 12.02 -5.32
CA LYS A 59 14.35 10.58 -5.39
C LYS A 59 14.70 10.01 -4.02
N THR A 60 15.55 10.71 -3.28
CA THR A 60 15.93 10.35 -1.91
C THR A 60 14.74 10.42 -0.97
N LYS A 61 13.90 11.46 -1.09
CA LYS A 61 12.65 11.57 -0.30
C LYS A 61 11.71 10.39 -0.53
N GLU A 62 11.54 9.92 -1.77
CA GLU A 62 10.70 8.76 -2.05
C GLU A 62 11.27 7.47 -1.45
N LEU A 63 12.59 7.23 -1.52
CA LEU A 63 13.21 6.05 -0.90
C LEU A 63 13.00 6.04 0.63
N ILE A 64 13.16 7.19 1.28
CA ILE A 64 12.86 7.35 2.71
C ILE A 64 11.37 7.08 2.98
N ALA A 65 10.47 7.64 2.16
CA ALA A 65 9.04 7.48 2.32
C ALA A 65 8.58 6.03 2.12
N ILE A 66 9.17 5.28 1.18
CA ILE A 66 8.94 3.85 0.98
C ILE A 66 9.33 3.06 2.23
N GLY A 67 10.55 3.28 2.74
CA GLY A 67 11.02 2.60 3.95
C GLY A 67 10.14 2.92 5.17
N ALA A 68 9.82 4.20 5.37
CA ALA A 68 8.95 4.65 6.47
C ALA A 68 7.53 4.07 6.35
N SER A 69 6.97 4.01 5.14
CA SER A 69 5.64 3.43 4.90
C SER A 69 5.60 1.95 5.24
N LEU A 70 6.67 1.21 4.91
CA LEU A 70 6.78 -0.22 5.22
C LEU A 70 6.84 -0.46 6.73
N VAL A 71 7.71 0.25 7.46
CA VAL A 71 7.84 0.14 8.92
C VAL A 71 6.55 0.57 9.63
N ALA A 72 5.89 1.62 9.13
CA ALA A 72 4.60 2.08 9.64
C ALA A 72 3.42 1.18 9.26
N LYS A 73 3.64 0.13 8.44
CA LYS A 73 2.61 -0.79 7.96
C LYS A 73 1.46 -0.09 7.23
N CYS A 74 1.76 0.98 6.50
CA CYS A 74 0.77 1.73 5.72
C CYS A 74 0.80 1.29 4.24
N GLU A 75 -0.06 0.35 3.86
CA GLU A 75 -0.14 -0.19 2.49
C GLU A 75 -0.42 0.90 1.45
N GLY A 76 -1.45 1.72 1.65
CA GLY A 76 -1.79 2.79 0.72
C GLY A 76 -0.71 3.87 0.59
N CYS A 77 0.07 4.11 1.66
CA CYS A 77 1.23 5.01 1.59
C CYS A 77 2.34 4.37 0.75
N LEU A 78 2.65 3.10 1.02
CA LEU A 78 3.68 2.34 0.33
C LEU A 78 3.42 2.27 -1.18
N GLU A 79 2.19 1.93 -1.57
CA GLU A 79 1.79 1.89 -2.98
C GLU A 79 1.95 3.26 -3.67
N GLY A 80 1.50 4.33 -3.00
CA GLY A 80 1.59 5.70 -3.51
C GLY A 80 3.04 6.14 -3.75
N HIS A 81 3.92 5.88 -2.78
CA HIS A 81 5.33 6.25 -2.85
C HIS A 81 6.14 5.37 -3.83
N ILE A 82 5.86 4.06 -3.92
CA ILE A 82 6.47 3.20 -4.96
C ILE A 82 6.09 3.69 -6.35
N LYS A 83 4.80 3.99 -6.57
CA LYS A 83 4.35 4.52 -7.86
C LYS A 83 5.09 5.81 -8.21
N LYS A 84 5.20 6.75 -7.26
CA LYS A 84 5.86 8.03 -7.48
C LYS A 84 7.36 7.88 -7.71
N ALA A 85 8.04 6.98 -7.00
CA ALA A 85 9.44 6.66 -7.21
C ALA A 85 9.70 6.17 -8.65
N VAL A 86 8.87 5.26 -9.15
CA VAL A 86 8.96 4.77 -10.54
C VAL A 86 8.74 5.90 -11.55
N GLU A 87 7.76 6.79 -11.31
CA GLU A 87 7.53 7.98 -12.16
C GLU A 87 8.73 8.93 -12.18
N LEU A 88 9.47 9.04 -11.07
CA LEU A 88 10.72 9.82 -10.99
C LEU A 88 11.92 9.11 -11.62
N GLY A 89 11.75 7.89 -12.13
CA GLY A 89 12.81 7.11 -12.77
C GLY A 89 13.77 6.46 -11.78
N LEU A 90 13.30 6.08 -10.58
CA LEU A 90 14.03 5.13 -9.75
C LEU A 90 13.91 3.72 -10.33
N THR A 91 15.00 2.98 -10.22
CA THR A 91 15.10 1.59 -10.62
C THR A 91 14.47 0.66 -9.57
N LYS A 92 14.14 -0.56 -10.00
CA LYS A 92 13.65 -1.60 -9.07
C LYS A 92 14.70 -1.96 -8.02
N GLN A 93 15.98 -1.85 -8.38
CA GLN A 93 17.12 -2.12 -7.51
C GLN A 93 17.19 -1.08 -6.38
N GLU A 94 17.12 0.22 -6.70
CA GLU A 94 17.11 1.28 -5.67
C GLU A 94 15.92 1.13 -4.70
N ILE A 95 14.74 0.79 -5.22
CA ILE A 95 13.56 0.51 -4.38
C ILE A 95 13.79 -0.74 -3.53
N SER A 96 14.34 -1.80 -4.10
CA SER A 96 14.67 -3.05 -3.38
C SER A 96 15.64 -2.79 -2.24
N ASP A 97 16.66 -1.97 -2.44
CA ASP A 97 17.64 -1.63 -1.40
C ASP A 97 16.96 -0.94 -0.21
N ALA A 98 16.06 0.02 -0.47
CA ALA A 98 15.29 0.69 0.58
C ALA A 98 14.37 -0.28 1.34
N LEU A 99 13.74 -1.24 0.65
CA LEU A 99 12.90 -2.26 1.28
C LEU A 99 13.70 -3.20 2.18
N VAL A 100 14.88 -3.66 1.73
CA VAL A 100 15.75 -4.54 2.52
C VAL A 100 16.23 -3.84 3.80
N ILE A 101 16.60 -2.56 3.71
CA ILE A 101 16.94 -1.75 4.88
C ILE A 101 15.76 -1.69 5.86
N ALA A 102 14.55 -1.40 5.38
CA ALA A 102 13.37 -1.31 6.21
C ALA A 102 13.00 -2.66 6.88
N ILE A 103 13.17 -3.78 6.20
CA ILE A 103 13.02 -5.14 6.77
C ILE A 103 14.02 -5.33 7.93
N GLY A 104 15.29 -4.99 7.71
CA GLY A 104 16.33 -5.09 8.74
C GLY A 104 15.99 -4.29 10.00
N ILE A 105 15.56 -3.03 9.84
CA ILE A 105 15.15 -2.17 10.96
C ILE A 105 13.94 -2.74 11.70
N ALA A 106 12.92 -3.21 10.98
CA ALA A 106 11.73 -3.80 11.61
C ALA A 106 12.06 -5.07 12.42
N ALA A 107 12.93 -5.94 11.89
CA ALA A 107 13.38 -7.14 12.59
C ALA A 107 14.25 -6.80 13.81
N ALA A 108 15.20 -5.87 13.66
CA ALA A 108 16.06 -5.42 14.74
C ALA A 108 15.27 -4.84 15.92
N GLY A 109 14.17 -4.13 15.66
CA GLY A 109 13.30 -3.64 16.73
C GLY A 109 12.66 -4.77 17.56
N VAL A 110 12.34 -5.90 16.95
CA VAL A 110 11.84 -7.08 17.67
C VAL A 110 12.95 -7.73 18.50
N VAL A 111 14.15 -7.83 17.94
CA VAL A 111 15.33 -8.34 18.65
C VAL A 111 15.65 -7.47 19.87
N ASP A 112 15.71 -6.14 19.71
CA ASP A 112 15.94 -5.21 20.83
C ASP A 112 14.91 -5.41 21.96
N MET A 113 13.62 -5.51 21.63
CA MET A 113 12.59 -5.75 22.64
C MET A 113 12.76 -7.11 23.33
N SER A 114 13.19 -8.14 22.60
CA SER A 114 13.50 -9.46 23.15
C SER A 114 14.68 -9.40 24.12
N ASP A 115 15.78 -8.75 23.72
CA ASP A 115 16.98 -8.60 24.54
C ASP A 115 16.68 -7.82 25.82
N ARG A 116 15.88 -6.75 25.71
CA ARG A 116 15.42 -5.98 26.87
C ARG A 116 14.55 -6.81 27.83
N ALA A 117 13.74 -7.72 27.30
CA ALA A 117 12.99 -8.66 28.13
C ALA A 117 13.91 -9.67 28.83
N ALA A 118 14.92 -10.19 28.13
CA ALA A 118 15.92 -11.08 28.69
C ALA A 118 16.70 -10.40 29.84
N ILE A 119 17.16 -9.17 29.63
CA ILE A 119 17.82 -8.35 30.67
C ILE A 119 16.92 -8.17 31.89
N LYS A 120 15.63 -7.83 31.68
CA LYS A 120 14.68 -7.60 32.78
C LYS A 120 14.43 -8.87 33.60
N LEU A 121 14.57 -10.04 32.99
CA LEU A 121 14.31 -11.34 33.58
C LEU A 121 15.59 -12.07 34.02
N ASP A 122 16.77 -11.46 33.84
CA ASP A 122 18.08 -12.06 34.13
C ASP A 122 18.29 -13.41 33.41
N LEU A 123 17.92 -13.47 32.11
CA LEU A 123 17.99 -14.69 31.31
C LEU A 123 19.32 -14.80 30.55
N HIS A 124 20.10 -15.83 30.87
CA HIS A 124 21.41 -16.13 30.25
C HIS A 124 21.43 -17.48 29.49
N HIS A 125 20.31 -17.88 28.89
CA HIS A 125 20.09 -19.26 28.43
C HIS A 125 21.03 -19.76 27.31
N PHE A 126 21.55 -18.86 26.47
CA PHE A 126 22.36 -19.21 25.30
C PHE A 126 23.63 -18.36 25.18
N GLU A 127 24.15 -17.83 26.29
CA GLU A 127 25.44 -17.14 26.30
C GLU A 127 26.55 -18.19 26.11
N GLU A 128 27.34 -18.07 25.03
CA GLU A 128 28.64 -18.76 24.87
C GLU A 128 29.77 -17.96 25.53
#